data_AF-A0A524MN99-F1
#
_entry.id   AF-A0A524MN99-F1
#
_cell.length_a   1.000
_cell.length_b   1.000
_cell.length_c   1.000
_cell.angle_alpha   90.00
_cell.angle_beta   90.00
_cell.angle_gamma   90.00
#
_symmetry.space_group_name_H-M   'P 1'
#
loop_
_entity.id
_entity.type
_entity.pdbx_description
1 polymer ?
#
loop_
_entity_poly.entity_id
_entity_poly.type
_entity_poly.pdbx_seq_one_letter_code
_entity_poly.pdbx_strand_id
1 'polypeptide(L)'
;MGFLYIPVSLACFCESFHLVLDVIFNSGVLVLSLVLLSKFSHWTIVNSERVADITGFGKTAVGFILIALSTSLPELTVSVFSTANEEAVGVAIGNVLGSNIVNICFVFGGCILYSSWKNLTCIDFLPIITRDDIKSLQFGLFSASIIPLSLIYLGFASRFIGLLLIGLFAWNTWKLVKNREGMKDEGALGDEKKRLTRYLLILMVGVAGVIVCSYFIVDSAT
;
A
#
# COMPACT_ATOMS: atom_id res chain seq x y z
N MET A 1 -58.28 20.55 -9.46
CA MET A 1 -57.21 20.27 -8.49
C MET A 1 -57.39 18.84 -8.00
N GLY A 2 -56.74 17.87 -8.66
CA GLY A 2 -56.72 16.47 -8.22
C GLY A 2 -55.35 16.17 -7.62
N PHE A 3 -55.28 16.02 -6.30
CA PHE A 3 -54.07 15.60 -5.60
C PHE A 3 -53.86 14.10 -5.82
N LEU A 4 -52.71 13.76 -6.42
CA LEU A 4 -52.26 12.39 -6.66
C LEU A 4 -51.79 11.79 -5.31
N TYR A 5 -52.67 11.05 -4.63
CA TYR A 5 -52.31 10.26 -3.45
C TYR A 5 -51.53 9.01 -3.90
N ILE A 6 -50.20 9.11 -3.93
CA ILE A 6 -49.34 7.91 -3.98
C ILE A 6 -49.37 7.29 -2.58
N PRO A 7 -49.83 6.04 -2.40
CA PRO A 7 -49.88 5.43 -1.08
C PRO A 7 -48.46 5.24 -0.53
N VAL A 8 -48.22 5.72 0.68
CA VAL A 8 -46.93 5.70 1.40
C VAL A 8 -46.29 4.30 1.44
N SER A 9 -47.11 3.24 1.39
CA SER A 9 -46.68 1.84 1.31
C SER A 9 -45.92 1.50 0.02
N LEU A 10 -46.29 2.09 -1.12
CA LEU A 10 -45.66 1.80 -2.42
C LEU A 10 -44.33 2.56 -2.58
N ALA A 11 -44.21 3.76 -2.00
CA ALA A 11 -42.97 4.52 -1.94
C ALA A 11 -41.92 3.82 -1.06
N CYS A 12 -42.32 3.32 0.12
CA CYS A 12 -41.46 2.58 1.03
C CYS A 12 -41.00 1.22 0.42
N PHE A 13 -41.86 0.56 -0.35
CA PHE A 13 -41.49 -0.65 -1.10
C PHE A 13 -40.50 -0.34 -2.24
N CYS A 14 -40.68 0.78 -2.94
CA CYS A 14 -39.77 1.23 -3.99
C CYS A 14 -38.38 1.59 -3.42
N GLU A 15 -38.33 2.37 -2.33
CA GLU A 15 -37.08 2.66 -1.61
C GLU A 15 -36.38 1.40 -1.12
N SER A 16 -37.13 0.46 -0.52
CA SER A 16 -36.57 -0.82 -0.07
C SER A 16 -36.03 -1.65 -1.23
N PHE A 17 -36.71 -1.65 -2.38
CA PHE A 17 -36.27 -2.36 -3.58
C PHE A 17 -35.02 -1.72 -4.21
N HIS A 18 -34.96 -0.39 -4.28
CA HIS A 18 -33.76 0.35 -4.72
C HIS A 18 -32.57 0.08 -3.80
N LEU A 19 -32.78 0.10 -2.48
CA LEU A 19 -31.74 -0.16 -1.49
C LEU A 19 -31.20 -1.60 -1.60
N VAL A 20 -32.06 -2.59 -1.83
CA VAL A 20 -31.64 -3.97 -2.10
C VAL A 20 -30.86 -4.08 -3.42
N LEU A 21 -31.29 -3.36 -4.47
CA LEU A 21 -30.59 -3.34 -5.75
C LEU A 21 -29.19 -2.71 -5.63
N ASP A 22 -29.08 -1.60 -4.89
CA ASP A 22 -27.83 -0.88 -4.63
C ASP A 22 -26.86 -1.74 -3.82
N VAL A 23 -27.36 -2.45 -2.80
CA VAL A 23 -26.54 -3.39 -2.00
C VAL A 23 -26.04 -4.57 -2.85
N ILE A 24 -26.90 -5.15 -3.70
CA ILE A 24 -26.50 -6.23 -4.62
C ILE A 24 -25.46 -5.74 -5.63
N PHE A 25 -25.65 -4.53 -6.15
CA PHE A 25 -24.70 -3.91 -7.08
C PHE A 25 -23.35 -3.63 -6.40
N ASN A 26 -23.34 -2.96 -5.26
CA ASN A 26 -22.13 -2.62 -4.50
C ASN A 26 -21.37 -3.86 -4.04
N SER A 27 -22.08 -4.90 -3.56
CA SER A 27 -21.44 -6.18 -3.21
C SER A 27 -20.81 -6.86 -4.44
N GLY A 28 -21.45 -6.77 -5.61
CA GLY A 28 -20.87 -7.24 -6.88
C GLY A 28 -19.59 -6.49 -7.26
N VAL A 29 -19.60 -5.15 -7.17
CA VAL A 29 -18.43 -4.30 -7.43
C VAL A 29 -17.31 -4.61 -6.44
N LEU A 30 -17.62 -4.83 -5.16
CA LEU A 30 -16.66 -5.18 -4.13
C LEU A 30 -15.96 -6.51 -4.44
N VAL A 31 -16.71 -7.57 -4.75
CA VAL A 31 -16.14 -8.88 -5.10
C VAL A 31 -15.27 -8.78 -6.35
N LEU A 32 -15.75 -8.09 -7.38
CA LEU A 32 -14.99 -7.89 -8.61
C LEU A 32 -13.68 -7.13 -8.34
N SER A 33 -13.74 -6.06 -7.55
CA SER A 33 -12.58 -5.22 -7.23
C SER A 33 -11.55 -5.99 -6.40
N LEU A 34 -11.96 -6.88 -5.49
CA LEU A 34 -11.05 -7.77 -4.76
C LEU A 34 -10.32 -8.77 -5.69
N VAL A 35 -11.05 -9.36 -6.65
CA VAL A 35 -10.45 -10.29 -7.63
C VAL A 35 -9.45 -9.56 -8.54
N LEU A 36 -9.80 -8.36 -9.00
CA LEU A 36 -8.91 -7.52 -9.81
C LEU A 36 -7.68 -7.06 -9.03
N LEU A 37 -7.88 -6.64 -7.77
CA LEU A 37 -6.80 -6.25 -6.86
C LEU A 37 -5.78 -7.37 -6.69
N SER A 38 -6.25 -8.61 -6.51
CA SER A 38 -5.36 -9.79 -6.41
C SER A 38 -4.51 -9.98 -7.68
N LYS A 39 -5.11 -9.85 -8.87
CA LYS A 39 -4.39 -9.95 -10.14
C LYS A 39 -3.36 -8.84 -10.33
N PHE A 40 -3.73 -7.58 -10.08
CA PHE A 40 -2.83 -6.44 -10.22
C PHE A 40 -1.68 -6.51 -9.21
N SER A 41 -1.96 -6.91 -7.97
CA SER A 41 -0.93 -7.13 -6.95
C SER A 41 0.09 -8.18 -7.38
N HIS A 42 -0.38 -9.33 -7.92
CA HIS A 42 0.52 -10.36 -8.44
C HIS A 42 1.41 -9.83 -9.59
N TRP A 43 0.84 -9.07 -10.54
CA TRP A 43 1.62 -8.43 -11.60
C TRP A 43 2.65 -7.43 -11.06
N THR A 44 2.28 -6.61 -10.08
CA THR A 44 3.19 -5.65 -9.45
C THR A 44 4.38 -6.35 -8.80
N ILE A 45 4.14 -7.44 -8.06
CA ILE A 45 5.21 -8.22 -7.40
C ILE A 45 6.16 -8.82 -8.44
N VAL A 46 5.62 -9.55 -9.43
CA VAL A 46 6.44 -10.25 -10.43
C VAL A 46 7.28 -9.28 -11.27
N ASN A 47 6.72 -8.13 -11.66
CA ASN A 47 7.48 -7.16 -12.43
C ASN A 47 8.46 -6.36 -11.56
N SER A 48 8.17 -6.15 -10.27
CA SER A 48 9.12 -5.57 -9.32
C SER A 48 10.36 -6.45 -9.14
N GLU A 49 10.19 -7.78 -9.05
CA GLU A 49 11.33 -8.72 -9.01
C GLU A 49 12.18 -8.66 -10.29
N ARG A 50 11.53 -8.59 -11.46
CA ARG A 50 12.26 -8.48 -12.75
C ARG A 50 13.00 -7.15 -12.89
N VAL A 51 12.43 -6.06 -12.38
CA VAL A 51 13.13 -4.76 -12.33
C VAL A 51 14.33 -4.86 -11.38
N ALA A 52 14.18 -5.49 -10.21
CA ALA A 52 15.26 -5.74 -9.28
C ALA A 52 16.43 -6.52 -9.91
N ASP A 53 16.11 -7.61 -10.63
CA ASP A 53 17.10 -8.46 -11.29
C ASP A 53 17.92 -7.71 -12.36
N ILE A 54 17.30 -6.79 -13.12
CA ILE A 54 17.99 -6.03 -14.19
C ILE A 54 18.76 -4.84 -13.64
N THR A 55 18.23 -4.20 -12.60
CA THR A 55 18.85 -2.99 -12.01
C THR A 55 19.99 -3.30 -11.04
N GLY A 56 20.15 -4.56 -10.63
CA GLY A 56 21.09 -4.96 -9.58
C GLY A 56 20.66 -4.55 -8.17
N PHE A 57 19.55 -3.81 -8.02
CA PHE A 57 18.97 -3.56 -6.72
C PHE A 57 18.40 -4.86 -6.18
N GLY A 58 18.98 -5.42 -5.10
CA GLY A 58 18.53 -6.70 -4.56
C GLY A 58 17.01 -6.72 -4.32
N LYS A 59 16.35 -7.85 -4.62
CA LYS A 59 14.88 -8.04 -4.62
C LYS A 59 14.16 -7.41 -3.43
N THR A 60 14.74 -7.52 -2.24
CA THR A 60 14.22 -6.91 -1.00
C THR A 60 14.08 -5.39 -1.07
N ALA A 61 15.02 -4.68 -1.69
CA ALA A 61 15.01 -3.22 -1.73
C ALA A 61 13.96 -2.71 -2.73
N VAL A 62 13.83 -3.34 -3.90
CA VAL A 62 12.76 -2.99 -4.85
C VAL A 62 11.40 -3.36 -4.28
N GLY A 63 11.27 -4.52 -3.63
CA GLY A 63 10.04 -4.88 -2.92
C GLY A 63 9.71 -3.87 -1.83
N PHE A 64 10.67 -3.52 -0.98
CA PHE A 64 10.46 -2.59 0.13
C PHE A 64 10.13 -1.19 -0.35
N ILE A 65 10.81 -0.65 -1.36
CA ILE A 65 10.58 0.74 -1.78
C ILE A 65 9.35 0.80 -2.68
N LEU A 66 9.31 -0.04 -3.71
CA LEU A 66 8.32 0.10 -4.77
C LEU A 66 6.96 -0.43 -4.33
N ILE A 67 6.92 -1.63 -3.72
CA ILE A 67 5.65 -2.21 -3.26
C ILE A 67 5.11 -1.40 -2.07
N ALA A 68 5.95 -1.05 -1.07
CA ALA A 68 5.46 -0.29 0.07
C ALA A 68 4.96 1.11 -0.30
N LEU A 69 5.64 1.82 -1.21
CA LEU A 69 5.11 3.08 -1.73
C LEU A 69 3.78 2.87 -2.43
N SER A 70 3.67 1.83 -3.26
CA SER A 70 2.45 1.54 -4.03
C SER A 70 1.24 1.24 -3.13
N THR A 71 1.44 0.50 -2.04
CA THR A 71 0.37 0.17 -1.09
C THR A 71 0.02 1.32 -0.15
N SER A 72 0.94 2.24 0.12
CA SER A 72 0.69 3.40 0.99
C SER A 72 0.25 4.65 0.24
N LEU A 73 0.25 4.65 -1.09
CA LEU A 73 -0.29 5.75 -1.90
C LEU A 73 -1.81 6.00 -1.66
N PRO A 74 -2.68 4.97 -1.61
CA PRO A 74 -4.08 5.17 -1.24
C PRO A 74 -4.24 5.80 0.15
N GLU A 75 -3.47 5.33 1.12
CA GLU A 75 -3.48 5.84 2.49
C GLU A 75 -3.05 7.30 2.54
N LEU A 76 -1.96 7.65 1.84
CA LEU A 76 -1.50 9.02 1.70
C LEU A 76 -2.57 9.91 1.07
N THR A 77 -3.26 9.41 0.05
CA THR A 77 -4.32 10.13 -0.65
C THR A 77 -5.47 10.46 0.30
N VAL A 78 -6.00 9.45 0.99
CA VAL A 78 -7.07 9.62 1.99
C VAL A 78 -6.63 10.59 3.08
N SER A 79 -5.44 10.40 3.66
CA SER A 79 -4.96 11.28 4.73
C SER A 79 -4.78 12.73 4.28
N VAL A 80 -4.24 12.99 3.08
CA VAL A 80 -4.11 14.36 2.55
C VAL A 80 -5.48 15.01 2.34
N PHE A 81 -6.43 14.30 1.70
CA PHE A 81 -7.77 14.84 1.49
C PHE A 81 -8.54 15.05 2.80
N SER A 82 -8.41 14.13 3.76
CA SER A 82 -9.02 14.29 5.08
C SER A 82 -8.42 15.44 5.88
N THR A 83 -7.14 15.77 5.71
CA THR A 83 -6.54 16.96 6.35
C THR A 83 -6.92 18.29 5.70
N ALA A 84 -7.50 18.29 4.49
CA ALA A 84 -7.98 19.51 3.84
C ALA A 84 -9.23 20.10 4.53
N ASN A 85 -9.94 19.29 5.31
CA ASN A 85 -11.11 19.69 6.10
C ASN A 85 -10.79 19.52 7.59
N GLU A 86 -10.89 20.59 8.39
CA GLU A 86 -10.53 20.55 9.82
C GLU A 86 -11.34 19.50 10.62
N GLU A 87 -12.60 19.29 10.25
CA GLU A 87 -13.49 18.30 10.89
C GLU A 87 -13.09 16.85 10.58
N ALA A 88 -12.30 16.61 9.53
CA ALA A 88 -11.88 15.28 9.08
C ALA A 88 -10.42 14.94 9.44
N VAL A 89 -9.70 15.81 10.16
CA VAL A 89 -8.30 15.55 10.58
C VAL A 89 -8.18 14.27 11.42
N GLY A 90 -9.19 13.95 12.24
CA GLY A 90 -9.25 12.70 13.00
C GLY A 90 -9.24 11.45 12.11
N VAL A 91 -9.85 11.53 10.92
CA VAL A 91 -9.88 10.45 9.93
C VAL A 91 -8.49 10.21 9.35
N ALA A 92 -7.74 11.29 9.08
CA ALA A 92 -6.37 11.18 8.56
C ALA A 92 -5.43 10.48 9.54
N ILE A 93 -5.53 10.80 10.83
CA ILE A 93 -4.73 10.18 11.91
C ILE A 93 -5.15 8.72 12.09
N GLY A 94 -6.47 8.46 12.14
CA GLY A 94 -7.01 7.11 12.25
C GLY A 94 -6.57 6.20 11.10
N ASN A 95 -6.54 6.72 9.87
CA ASN A 95 -6.06 6.01 8.69
C ASN A 95 -4.57 5.62 8.81
N VAL A 96 -3.68 6.58 9.12
CA VAL A 96 -2.24 6.30 9.22
C VAL A 96 -1.91 5.33 10.36
N LEU A 97 -2.46 5.55 11.55
CA LEU A 97 -2.16 4.70 12.71
C LEU A 97 -2.83 3.33 12.57
N GLY A 98 -4.08 3.29 12.11
CA GLY A 98 -4.84 2.06 11.91
C GLY A 98 -4.19 1.14 10.87
N SER A 99 -3.83 1.68 9.71
CA SER A 99 -3.13 0.91 8.67
C SER A 99 -1.82 0.29 9.16
N ASN A 100 -1.01 1.04 9.91
CA ASN A 100 0.24 0.52 10.46
C ASN A 100 0.01 -0.63 11.46
N ILE A 101 -1.00 -0.51 12.33
CA ILE A 101 -1.37 -1.58 13.26
C ILE A 101 -1.85 -2.82 12.50
N VAL A 102 -2.73 -2.67 11.51
CA VAL A 102 -3.23 -3.79 10.70
C VAL A 102 -2.09 -4.46 9.91
N ASN A 103 -1.18 -3.69 9.31
CA ASN A 103 -0.05 -4.23 8.56
C ASN A 103 0.90 -5.05 9.42
N ILE A 104 1.23 -4.58 10.64
CA ILE A 104 2.17 -5.27 11.52
C ILE A 104 1.51 -6.42 12.28
N CYS A 105 0.33 -6.19 12.87
CA CYS A 105 -0.29 -7.19 13.74
C CYS A 105 -1.05 -8.26 12.93
N PHE A 106 -1.87 -7.84 11.97
CA PHE A 106 -2.74 -8.75 11.24
C PHE A 106 -2.07 -9.33 9.99
N VAL A 107 -1.55 -8.49 9.09
CA VAL A 107 -0.96 -8.95 7.83
C VAL A 107 0.33 -9.70 8.09
N PHE A 108 1.31 -9.08 8.76
CA PHE A 108 2.59 -9.74 9.04
C PHE A 108 2.44 -10.95 9.99
N GLY A 109 1.60 -10.84 11.03
CA GLY A 109 1.26 -11.97 11.90
C GLY A 109 0.61 -13.14 11.14
N GLY A 110 -0.32 -12.83 10.23
CA GLY A 110 -0.96 -13.81 9.35
C GLY A 110 0.02 -14.48 8.39
N CYS A 111 0.96 -13.72 7.81
CA CYS A 111 2.04 -14.27 6.98
C CYS A 111 2.91 -15.28 7.76
N ILE A 112 3.29 -14.96 9.00
CA ILE A 112 4.06 -15.88 9.86
C ILE A 112 3.24 -17.14 10.14
N LEU A 113 1.96 -16.99 10.50
CA LEU A 113 1.09 -18.13 10.78
C LEU A 113 0.91 -19.03 9.55
N TYR A 114 0.69 -18.43 8.38
CA TYR A 114 0.55 -19.16 7.11
C TYR A 114 1.86 -19.89 6.72
N SER A 115 3.00 -19.23 6.87
CA SER A 115 4.32 -19.84 6.63
C SER A 115 4.56 -21.02 7.59
N SER A 116 4.23 -20.84 8.87
CA SER A 116 4.35 -21.89 9.89
C SER A 116 3.46 -23.09 9.57
N TRP A 117 2.25 -22.87 9.05
CA TRP A 117 1.35 -23.96 8.65
C TRP A 117 1.92 -24.74 7.44
N LYS A 118 2.54 -24.06 6.48
CA LYS A 118 3.16 -24.71 5.32
C LYS A 118 4.48 -25.44 5.64
N ASN A 119 4.89 -25.54 6.92
CA ASN A 119 6.19 -26.07 7.34
C ASN A 119 7.38 -25.37 6.65
N LEU A 120 7.20 -24.13 6.16
CA LEU A 120 8.34 -23.30 5.79
C LEU A 120 8.96 -22.83 7.09
N THR A 121 10.18 -23.29 7.35
CA THR A 121 11.01 -22.74 8.43
C THR A 121 11.03 -21.22 8.27
N CYS A 122 10.58 -20.46 9.28
CA CYS A 122 10.66 -18.98 9.30
C CYS A 122 12.08 -18.45 8.96
N ILE A 123 13.08 -19.32 9.11
CA ILE A 123 14.49 -19.12 8.81
C ILE A 123 14.77 -19.03 7.30
N ASP A 124 13.86 -19.46 6.41
CA ASP A 124 14.00 -19.39 4.93
C ASP A 124 13.46 -18.08 4.32
N PHE A 125 12.65 -17.32 5.04
CA PHE A 125 12.23 -15.96 4.65
C PHE A 125 13.23 -14.87 5.07
N LEU A 126 13.93 -15.08 6.18
CA LEU A 126 14.99 -14.21 6.70
C LEU A 126 16.37 -14.25 6.00
N PRO A 127 16.79 -15.27 5.21
CA PRO A 127 18.18 -15.40 4.73
C PRO A 127 18.41 -14.80 3.34
N ILE A 128 17.37 -14.24 2.68
CA ILE A 128 17.54 -13.43 1.46
C ILE A 128 18.21 -12.08 1.79
N ILE A 129 18.27 -11.74 3.07
CA ILE A 129 18.87 -10.52 3.61
C ILE A 129 20.17 -10.96 4.32
N THR A 130 21.33 -10.56 3.82
CA THR A 130 22.63 -10.79 4.50
C THR A 130 22.56 -10.28 5.94
N ARG A 131 23.34 -10.87 6.87
CA ARG A 131 23.37 -10.47 8.30
C ARG A 131 23.60 -8.97 8.51
N ASP A 132 24.31 -8.31 7.58
CA ASP A 132 24.55 -6.86 7.60
C ASP A 132 23.36 -6.05 7.06
N ASP A 133 22.64 -6.59 6.08
CA ASP A 133 21.41 -6.00 5.57
C ASP A 133 20.31 -6.02 6.65
N ILE A 134 20.18 -7.11 7.42
CA ILE A 134 19.19 -7.22 8.51
C ILE A 134 19.45 -6.15 9.56
N LYS A 135 20.71 -5.92 9.96
CA LYS A 135 21.05 -4.89 10.95
C LYS A 135 20.71 -3.50 10.41
N SER A 136 21.09 -3.18 9.17
CA SER A 136 20.78 -1.88 8.58
C SER A 136 19.27 -1.64 8.44
N LEU A 137 18.51 -2.67 8.03
CA LEU A 137 17.06 -2.64 7.90
C LEU A 137 16.38 -2.53 9.27
N GLN A 138 16.82 -3.29 10.27
CA GLN A 138 16.28 -3.27 11.63
C GLN A 138 16.46 -1.89 12.28
N PHE A 139 17.65 -1.28 12.16
CA PHE A 139 17.87 0.08 12.65
C PHE A 139 17.03 1.11 11.89
N GLY A 140 16.89 0.98 10.57
CA GLY A 140 16.05 1.84 9.75
C GLY A 140 14.57 1.73 10.14
N LEU A 141 14.04 0.53 10.26
CA LEU A 141 12.64 0.27 10.63
C LEU A 141 12.34 0.71 12.08
N PHE A 142 13.25 0.44 13.01
CA PHE A 142 13.12 0.85 14.41
C PHE A 142 13.10 2.37 14.54
N SER A 143 14.04 3.06 13.89
CA SER A 143 14.09 4.52 13.87
C SER A 143 12.86 5.13 13.16
N ALA A 144 12.44 4.54 12.04
CA ALA A 144 11.28 4.99 11.27
C ALA A 144 9.94 4.76 11.98
N SER A 145 9.83 3.81 12.91
CA SER A 145 8.60 3.61 13.69
C SER A 145 8.60 4.40 15.00
N ILE A 146 9.72 4.46 15.72
CA ILE A 146 9.77 5.07 17.06
C ILE A 146 9.79 6.59 17.00
N ILE A 147 10.57 7.16 16.08
CA ILE A 147 10.72 8.61 16.00
C ILE A 147 9.37 9.27 15.65
N PRO A 148 8.62 8.83 14.62
CA PRO A 148 7.34 9.46 14.30
C PRO A 148 6.28 9.23 15.37
N LEU A 149 6.22 8.04 15.96
CA LEU A 149 5.25 7.71 17.00
C LEU A 149 5.50 8.52 18.28
N SER A 150 6.76 8.71 18.65
CA SER A 150 7.16 9.57 19.77
C SER A 150 6.81 11.04 19.52
N LEU A 151 6.97 11.53 18.28
CA LEU A 151 6.59 12.91 17.92
C LEU A 151 5.08 13.14 17.97
N ILE A 152 4.29 12.17 17.52
CA ILE A 152 2.82 12.22 17.60
C ILE A 152 2.35 12.28 19.07
N TYR A 153 2.95 11.48 19.94
CA TYR A 153 2.59 11.45 21.37
C TYR A 153 2.88 12.77 22.10
N LEU A 154 3.87 13.53 21.64
CA LEU A 154 4.18 14.84 22.19
C LEU A 154 3.20 15.94 21.73
N GLY A 155 2.25 15.64 20.85
CA GLY A 155 1.17 16.55 20.44
C GLY A 155 1.63 17.74 19.59
N PHE A 156 2.89 17.77 19.15
CA PHE A 156 3.41 18.84 18.32
C PHE A 156 3.12 18.55 16.85
N ALA A 157 2.01 19.05 16.32
CA ALA A 157 1.75 19.04 14.87
C ALA A 157 2.35 20.29 14.20
N SER A 158 3.68 20.37 14.15
CA SER A 158 4.40 21.50 13.53
C SER A 158 4.84 21.19 12.09
N ARG A 159 4.89 22.20 11.22
CA ARG A 159 5.43 22.08 9.85
C ARG A 159 6.85 21.52 9.83
N PHE A 160 7.64 21.85 10.85
CA PHE A 160 9.00 21.33 11.04
C PHE A 160 9.03 19.81 11.25
N ILE A 161 8.01 19.27 11.90
CA ILE A 161 7.90 17.85 12.19
C ILE A 161 7.55 17.08 10.92
N GLY A 162 6.61 17.60 10.13
CA GLY A 162 6.33 17.03 8.80
C GLY A 162 7.57 16.99 7.90
N LEU A 163 8.35 18.09 7.85
CA LEU A 163 9.60 18.15 7.09
C LEU A 163 10.65 17.17 7.63
N LEU A 164 10.79 17.07 8.95
CA LEU A 164 11.70 16.13 9.60
C LEU A 164 11.35 14.68 9.26
N LEU A 165 10.06 14.33 9.27
CA LEU A 165 9.57 12.99 8.92
C LEU A 165 9.82 12.64 7.45
N ILE A 166 9.54 13.56 6.53
CA ILE A 166 9.85 13.38 5.10
C ILE A 166 11.36 13.23 4.89
N GLY A 167 12.17 14.07 5.56
CA GLY A 167 13.63 13.98 5.51
C GLY A 167 14.16 12.64 6.03
N LEU A 168 13.58 12.13 7.12
CA LEU A 168 13.94 10.84 7.70
C LEU A 168 13.53 9.67 6.79
N PHE A 169 12.37 9.75 6.13
CA PHE A 169 11.94 8.77 5.12
C PHE A 169 12.91 8.76 3.92
N ALA A 170 13.26 9.93 3.39
CA ALA A 170 14.20 10.07 2.29
C ALA A 170 15.60 9.52 2.65
N TRP A 171 16.09 9.85 3.84
CA TRP A 171 17.36 9.32 4.35
C TRP A 171 17.33 7.79 4.43
N ASN A 172 16.31 7.21 5.08
CA ASN A 172 16.23 5.75 5.24
C ASN A 172 16.17 5.03 3.90
N THR A 173 15.40 5.58 2.95
CA THR A 173 15.31 5.06 1.58
C THR A 173 16.66 5.14 0.88
N TRP A 174 17.34 6.28 0.96
CA TRP A 174 18.66 6.47 0.36
C TRP A 174 19.72 5.53 0.95
N LYS A 175 19.72 5.34 2.28
CA LYS A 175 20.60 4.38 2.96
C LYS A 175 20.38 2.95 2.46
N LEU A 176 19.13 2.56 2.22
CA LEU A 176 18.75 1.24 1.73
C LEU A 176 19.24 0.99 0.30
N VAL A 177 19.16 2.01 -0.56
CA VAL A 177 19.60 1.95 -1.96
C VAL A 177 21.13 1.97 -2.04
N LYS A 178 21.78 2.89 -1.33
CA LYS A 178 23.23 3.10 -1.40
C LYS A 178 24.04 1.93 -0.85
N ASN A 179 23.55 1.24 0.18
CA ASN A 179 24.22 0.03 0.68
C ASN A 179 24.19 -1.14 -0.31
N ARG A 180 23.44 -1.04 -1.42
CA ARG A 180 23.31 -2.08 -2.44
C ARG A 180 23.94 -1.70 -3.78
N GLU A 181 24.67 -0.58 -3.85
CA GLU A 181 25.49 -0.23 -5.02
C GLU A 181 26.74 -1.11 -5.04
N GLY A 182 26.58 -2.33 -5.54
CA GLY A 182 27.66 -3.30 -5.67
C GLY A 182 27.39 -4.27 -6.81
N MET A 183 27.12 -3.76 -8.02
CA MET A 183 27.46 -4.34 -9.34
C MET A 183 26.68 -3.57 -10.42
N LYS A 184 27.30 -2.48 -10.92
CA LYS A 184 26.99 -1.97 -12.26
C LYS A 184 27.87 -2.76 -13.21
N ASP A 185 27.28 -3.61 -14.04
CA ASP A 185 27.95 -4.07 -15.24
C ASP A 185 27.43 -3.23 -16.41
N GLU A 186 28.28 -2.34 -16.90
CA GLU A 186 28.03 -1.52 -18.07
C GLU A 186 28.23 -2.41 -19.31
N GLY A 187 27.18 -3.05 -19.82
CA GLY A 187 27.41 -3.97 -20.94
C GLY A 187 26.23 -4.63 -21.66
N ALA A 188 25.14 -3.93 -22.02
CA ALA A 188 24.20 -4.38 -23.09
C ALA A 188 23.19 -3.27 -23.48
N LEU A 189 23.68 -2.23 -24.16
CA LEU A 189 23.06 -0.89 -24.22
C LEU A 189 21.70 -0.74 -24.95
N GLY A 190 21.15 -1.78 -25.57
CA GLY A 190 19.93 -1.67 -26.40
C GLY A 190 18.74 -2.47 -25.88
N ASP A 191 18.92 -3.78 -25.76
CA ASP A 191 17.81 -4.71 -25.52
C ASP A 191 17.41 -4.77 -24.04
N GLU A 192 18.38 -4.67 -23.12
CA GLU A 192 18.09 -4.62 -21.68
C GLU A 192 17.34 -3.35 -21.28
N LYS A 193 17.69 -2.21 -21.87
CA LYS A 193 16.98 -0.94 -21.60
C LYS A 193 15.51 -1.03 -22.03
N LYS A 194 15.24 -1.64 -23.20
CA LYS A 194 13.87 -1.82 -23.71
C LYS A 194 13.06 -2.81 -22.84
N ARG A 195 13.71 -3.87 -22.33
CA ARG A 195 13.10 -4.81 -21.37
C ARG A 195 12.82 -4.13 -20.03
N LEU A 196 13.75 -3.34 -19.51
CA LEU A 196 13.58 -2.57 -18.28
C LEU A 196 12.43 -1.58 -18.39
N THR A 197 12.38 -0.77 -19.47
CA THR A 197 11.27 0.15 -19.70
C THR A 197 9.93 -0.58 -19.78
N ARG A 198 9.89 -1.76 -20.42
CA ARG A 198 8.67 -2.58 -20.47
C ARG A 198 8.24 -3.05 -19.08
N TYR A 199 9.15 -3.57 -18.26
CA TYR A 199 8.81 -4.01 -16.91
C TYR A 199 8.41 -2.87 -15.99
N LEU A 200 9.07 -1.71 -16.11
CA LEU A 200 8.67 -0.48 -15.41
C LEU A 200 7.26 -0.03 -15.83
N LEU A 201 6.92 -0.06 -17.12
CA LEU A 201 5.58 0.28 -17.58
C LEU A 201 4.52 -0.68 -17.05
N ILE A 202 4.76 -1.99 -17.11
CA ILE A 202 3.81 -2.99 -16.58
C ILE A 202 3.63 -2.83 -15.07
N LEU A 203 4.72 -2.53 -14.36
CA LEU A 203 4.70 -2.25 -12.93
C LEU A 203 3.88 -0.99 -12.63
N MET A 204 4.07 0.11 -13.36
CA MET A 204 3.26 1.32 -13.19
C MET A 204 1.76 1.05 -13.44
N VAL A 205 1.44 0.24 -14.45
CA VAL A 205 0.05 -0.20 -14.71
C VAL A 205 -0.48 -1.06 -13.56
N GLY A 206 0.33 -1.97 -13.02
CA GLY A 206 -0.04 -2.79 -11.87
C GLY A 206 -0.34 -1.94 -10.63
N VAL A 207 0.53 -0.97 -10.33
CA VAL A 207 0.35 -0.02 -9.22
C VAL A 207 -0.91 0.84 -9.40
N ALA A 208 -1.10 1.39 -10.60
CA ALA A 208 -2.32 2.16 -10.91
C ALA A 208 -3.57 1.29 -10.75
N GLY A 209 -3.54 0.05 -11.22
CA GLY A 209 -4.63 -0.91 -11.06
C GLY A 209 -4.94 -1.21 -9.59
N VAL A 210 -3.92 -1.37 -8.75
CA VAL A 210 -4.08 -1.54 -7.29
C VAL A 210 -4.76 -0.34 -6.67
N ILE A 211 -4.32 0.88 -7.00
CA ILE A 211 -4.91 2.13 -6.45
C ILE A 211 -6.38 2.25 -6.86
N VAL A 212 -6.69 2.03 -8.15
CA VAL A 212 -8.06 2.11 -8.67
C VAL A 212 -8.97 1.07 -8.02
N CYS A 213 -8.52 -0.19 -7.92
CA CYS A 213 -9.31 -1.23 -7.26
C CYS A 213 -9.52 -0.93 -5.77
N SER A 214 -8.50 -0.42 -5.08
CA SER A 214 -8.61 -0.02 -3.68
C SER A 214 -9.64 1.08 -3.48
N TYR A 215 -9.70 2.07 -4.39
CA TYR A 215 -10.72 3.12 -4.35
C TYR A 215 -12.14 2.53 -4.49
N PHE A 216 -12.37 1.67 -5.48
CA PHE A 216 -13.68 1.04 -5.67
C PHE A 216 -14.08 0.12 -4.52
N ILE A 217 -13.13 -0.54 -3.84
CA ILE A 217 -13.43 -1.34 -2.64
C ILE A 217 -13.97 -0.45 -1.51
N VAL A 218 -13.35 0.71 -1.28
CA VAL A 218 -13.78 1.65 -0.23
C VAL A 218 -15.12 2.28 -0.59
N ASP A 219 -15.27 2.72 -1.83
CA ASP A 219 -16.50 3.34 -2.34
C ASP A 219 -17.69 2.38 -2.28
N SER A 220 -17.49 1.10 -2.63
CA SER A 220 -18.55 0.08 -2.59
C SER A 220 -18.89 -0.38 -1.16
N ALA A 221 -18.03 -0.09 -0.19
CA ALA A 221 -18.21 -0.48 1.22
C ALA A 221 -18.83 0.62 2.08
N THR A 222 -18.95 1.84 1.54
CA THR A 222 -19.55 3.01 2.20
C THR A 222 -20.98 3.20 1.72
#